data_AF-A0A024VHA2-F1
#
_entry.id   AF-A0A024VHA2-F1
#
_cell.length_a   1.000
_cell.length_b   1.000
_cell.length_c   1.000
_cell.angle_alpha   90.00
_cell.angle_beta   90.00
_cell.angle_gamma   90.00
#
_symmetry.space_group_name_H-M   'P 1'
#
loop_
_entity.id
_entity.type
_entity.pdbx_description
1 polymer ?
#
loop_
_entity_poly.entity_id
_entity_poly.type
_entity_poly.pdbx_seq_one_letter_code
_entity_poly.pdbx_strand_id
1 'polypeptide(L)'
;MELPREVIKWLHHLNISYSLRNIKSASNGIIIAEILNIYIPQSIHMNSLENGFSKEIKRKNWIIIKKVLTHLNIHYDETAIINSEKNEIVKLFIQLYEYFNEDKAKYECIQTNEEENKKYIPSFARSTITQKIR
;
A
#
# COMPACT_ATOMS: atom_id res chain seq x y z
N MET A 1 1.54 20.47 4.52
CA MET A 1 1.50 19.36 5.49
C MET A 1 2.54 18.31 5.14
N GLU A 2 3.08 17.63 6.15
CA GLU A 2 3.85 16.39 6.01
C GLU A 2 2.94 15.21 6.38
N LEU A 3 3.28 14.01 5.91
CA LEU A 3 2.47 12.82 6.18
C LEU A 3 2.59 12.46 7.68
N PRO A 4 1.49 12.17 8.40
CA PRO A 4 1.57 11.78 9.80
C PRO A 4 2.42 10.53 10.01
N ARG A 5 3.13 10.46 11.13
CA ARG A 5 4.05 9.34 11.44
C ARG A 5 3.33 7.99 11.45
N GLU A 6 2.06 7.95 11.84
CA GLU A 6 1.24 6.73 11.86
C GLU A 6 0.96 6.21 10.46
N VAL A 7 0.58 7.11 9.54
CA VAL A 7 0.38 6.78 8.12
C VAL A 7 1.69 6.30 7.48
N ILE A 8 2.83 6.91 7.83
CA ILE A 8 4.15 6.45 7.36
C ILE A 8 4.45 5.03 7.84
N LYS A 9 4.23 4.73 9.13
CA LYS A 9 4.42 3.39 9.70
C LYS A 9 3.50 2.35 9.05
N TRP A 10 2.28 2.76 8.74
CA TRP A 10 1.29 1.94 8.05
C TRP A 10 1.73 1.60 6.61
N LEU A 11 2.12 2.61 5.82
CA LEU A 11 2.64 2.40 4.46
C LEU A 11 3.90 1.52 4.45
N HIS A 12 4.76 1.65 5.45
CA HIS A 12 5.93 0.78 5.61
C HIS A 12 5.55 -0.67 5.94
N HIS A 13 4.51 -0.90 6.74
CA HIS A 13 4.00 -2.26 7.01
C HIS A 13 3.43 -2.92 5.77
N LEU A 14 2.81 -2.15 4.88
CA LEU A 14 2.25 -2.62 3.62
C LEU A 14 3.33 -3.01 2.58
N ASN A 15 4.62 -2.82 2.91
CA ASN A 15 5.77 -3.11 2.04
C ASN A 15 5.68 -2.46 0.66
N ILE A 16 5.05 -1.29 0.58
CA ILE A 16 4.89 -0.54 -0.67
C ILE A 16 6.28 -0.09 -1.11
N SER A 17 6.70 -0.51 -2.31
CA SER A 17 8.07 -0.35 -2.83
C SER A 17 8.46 1.11 -3.10
N TYR A 18 7.57 2.07 -2.85
CA TYR A 18 7.77 3.46 -3.22
C TYR A 18 8.53 4.26 -2.16
N SER A 19 9.54 5.01 -2.60
CA SER A 19 10.22 6.00 -1.79
C SER A 19 9.23 7.10 -1.38
N LEU A 20 8.64 7.00 -0.18
CA LEU A 20 7.78 8.01 0.47
C LEU A 20 8.42 9.42 0.51
N ARG A 21 9.70 9.52 0.15
CA ARG A 21 10.46 10.76 -0.04
C ARG A 21 9.82 11.73 -1.04
N ASN A 22 8.97 11.26 -1.96
CA ASN A 22 8.26 12.13 -2.90
C ASN A 22 6.75 11.88 -2.94
N ILE A 23 6.00 12.36 -1.95
CA ILE A 23 4.52 12.23 -1.88
C ILE A 23 3.82 12.67 -3.18
N LYS A 24 4.39 13.64 -3.92
CA LYS A 24 3.80 14.14 -5.17
C LYS A 24 3.70 13.06 -6.26
N SER A 25 4.56 12.05 -6.23
CA SER A 25 4.52 10.97 -7.21
C SER A 25 3.26 10.12 -7.09
N ALA A 26 2.64 10.06 -5.89
CA ALA A 26 1.39 9.34 -5.66
C ALA A 26 0.23 9.89 -6.49
N SER A 27 0.37 11.10 -7.05
CA SER A 27 -0.56 11.64 -8.05
C SER A 27 -0.67 10.80 -9.33
N ASN A 28 0.25 9.88 -9.61
CA ASN A 28 0.12 8.91 -10.69
C ASN A 28 -0.95 7.83 -10.42
N GLY A 29 -1.37 7.67 -9.17
CA GLY A 29 -2.38 6.70 -8.74
C GLY A 29 -1.86 5.27 -8.52
N ILE A 30 -0.62 4.94 -8.90
CA ILE A 30 -0.08 3.58 -8.76
C ILE A 30 -0.01 3.17 -7.29
N ILE A 31 0.52 4.04 -6.43
CA ILE A 31 0.63 3.77 -4.98
C ILE A 31 -0.75 3.57 -4.36
N ILE A 32 -1.73 4.37 -4.77
CA ILE A 32 -3.10 4.25 -4.27
C ILE A 32 -3.71 2.92 -4.72
N ALA A 33 -3.47 2.52 -5.97
CA ALA A 33 -3.91 1.22 -6.45
C ALA A 33 -3.24 0.05 -5.72
N GLU A 34 -1.95 0.16 -5.34
CA GLU A 34 -1.25 -0.86 -4.56
C GLU A 34 -1.89 -1.04 -3.20
N ILE A 35 -2.16 0.07 -2.50
CA ILE A 35 -2.86 0.04 -1.21
C ILE A 35 -4.21 -0.65 -1.36
N LEU A 36 -5.01 -0.24 -2.35
CA LEU A 36 -6.33 -0.83 -2.59
C LEU A 36 -6.26 -2.33 -2.88
N ASN A 37 -5.26 -2.79 -3.64
CA ASN A 37 -5.07 -4.22 -3.93
C ASN A 37 -4.59 -5.04 -2.72
N ILE A 38 -3.89 -4.43 -1.76
CA ILE A 38 -3.50 -5.13 -0.53
C ILE A 38 -4.71 -5.39 0.35
N TYR A 39 -5.63 -4.43 0.45
CA TYR A 39 -6.85 -4.57 1.26
C TYR A 39 -7.98 -5.31 0.55
N ILE A 40 -8.11 -5.10 -0.76
CA ILE A 40 -9.17 -5.64 -1.60
C ILE A 40 -8.48 -6.28 -2.81
N PRO A 41 -8.04 -7.54 -2.68
CA PRO A 41 -7.34 -8.22 -3.77
C PRO A 41 -8.20 -8.24 -5.03
N GLN A 42 -7.56 -8.04 -6.19
CA GLN A 42 -8.20 -7.95 -7.51
C GLN A 42 -9.15 -6.75 -7.71
N SER A 43 -9.13 -5.75 -6.82
CA SER A 43 -9.92 -4.52 -7.02
C SER A 43 -9.46 -3.72 -8.23
N ILE A 44 -8.14 -3.69 -8.50
CA ILE A 44 -7.55 -2.93 -9.60
C ILE A 44 -6.55 -3.79 -10.35
N HIS A 45 -6.71 -3.90 -11.67
CA HIS A 45 -5.71 -4.53 -12.52
C HIS A 45 -4.51 -3.59 -12.71
N MET A 46 -3.37 -3.94 -12.10
CA MET A 46 -2.14 -3.13 -12.17
C MET A 46 -1.64 -2.90 -13.60
N ASN A 47 -1.81 -3.90 -14.48
CA ASN A 47 -1.42 -3.79 -15.88
C ASN A 47 -2.26 -2.78 -16.67
N SER A 48 -3.41 -2.36 -16.14
CA SER A 48 -4.27 -1.34 -16.75
C SER A 48 -3.82 0.08 -16.38
N LEU A 49 -2.91 0.23 -15.41
CA LEU A 49 -2.34 1.51 -15.02
C LEU A 49 -1.06 1.77 -15.80
N GLU A 50 -0.92 2.97 -16.33
CA GLU A 50 0.31 3.39 -16.99
C GLU A 50 1.23 4.13 -16.02
N ASN A 51 2.51 3.76 -16.01
CA ASN A 51 3.53 4.49 -15.27
C ASN A 51 3.96 5.74 -16.03
N GLY A 52 3.39 6.88 -15.68
CA GLY A 52 3.75 8.17 -16.27
C GLY A 52 3.30 9.36 -15.44
N PHE A 53 3.93 10.51 -15.68
CA PHE A 53 3.66 11.76 -14.95
C PHE A 53 2.82 12.77 -15.73
N SER A 54 2.50 12.48 -16.99
CA SER A 54 1.64 13.30 -17.85
C SER A 54 0.23 13.39 -17.28
N LYS A 55 -0.40 14.57 -17.38
CA LYS A 55 -1.77 14.78 -16.88
C LYS A 55 -2.78 13.82 -17.51
N GLU A 56 -2.60 13.45 -18.77
CA GLU A 56 -3.46 12.48 -19.46
C GLU A 56 -3.36 11.08 -18.83
N ILE A 57 -2.14 10.59 -18.58
CA ILE A 57 -1.89 9.29 -17.94
C ILE A 57 -2.49 9.27 -16.53
N LYS A 58 -2.25 10.33 -15.75
CA LYS A 58 -2.85 10.48 -14.42
C LYS A 58 -4.37 10.38 -14.50
N ARG A 59 -5.03 11.13 -15.41
CA ARG A 59 -6.50 11.05 -15.58
C ARG A 59 -6.97 9.63 -15.89
N LYS A 60 -6.33 8.94 -16.83
CA LYS A 60 -6.66 7.56 -17.18
C LYS A 60 -6.56 6.63 -15.97
N ASN A 61 -5.48 6.74 -15.20
CA ASN A 61 -5.29 5.95 -13.98
C ASN A 61 -6.35 6.27 -12.91
N TRP A 62 -6.62 7.56 -12.67
CA TRP A 62 -7.60 8.00 -11.68
C TRP A 62 -9.03 7.61 -12.02
N ILE A 63 -9.40 7.47 -13.29
CA ILE A 63 -10.72 6.93 -13.68
C ILE A 63 -10.93 5.51 -13.14
N ILE A 64 -9.89 4.68 -13.14
CA ILE A 64 -9.95 3.30 -12.63
C ILE A 64 -10.05 3.32 -11.10
N ILE A 65 -9.17 4.08 -10.45
CA ILE A 65 -9.09 4.19 -8.99
C ILE A 65 -10.39 4.79 -8.42
N LYS A 66 -10.98 5.77 -9.11
CA LYS A 66 -12.23 6.43 -8.71
C LYS A 66 -13.39 5.45 -8.58
N LYS A 67 -13.47 4.43 -9.45
CA LYS A 67 -14.54 3.42 -9.36
C LYS A 67 -14.48 2.69 -8.02
N VAL A 68 -13.28 2.36 -7.58
CA VAL A 68 -13.05 1.68 -6.29
C VAL A 68 -13.25 2.66 -5.13
N LEU A 69 -12.67 3.86 -5.18
CA LEU A 69 -12.83 4.85 -4.10
C LEU A 69 -14.28 5.28 -3.87
N THR A 70 -15.08 5.37 -4.95
CA THR A 70 -16.53 5.64 -4.84
C THR A 70 -17.24 4.52 -4.09
N HIS A 71 -16.84 3.26 -4.32
CA HIS A 71 -17.40 2.11 -3.59
C HIS A 71 -17.03 2.13 -2.10
N LEU A 72 -15.87 2.70 -1.75
CA LEU A 72 -15.43 2.90 -0.37
C LEU A 72 -15.99 4.17 0.28
N ASN A 73 -16.78 4.96 -0.45
CA ASN A 73 -17.34 6.24 -0.01
C ASN A 73 -16.29 7.29 0.40
N ILE A 74 -15.09 7.22 -0.18
CA ILE A 74 -13.98 8.14 0.09
C ILE A 74 -14.07 9.37 -0.80
N HIS A 75 -14.09 10.55 -0.18
CA HIS A 75 -14.22 11.83 -0.87
C HIS A 75 -12.86 12.51 -1.04
N TYR A 76 -12.50 12.85 -2.28
CA TYR A 76 -11.24 13.52 -2.61
C TYR A 76 -11.38 14.44 -3.83
N ASP A 77 -10.49 15.43 -3.95
CA ASP A 77 -10.45 16.31 -5.12
C ASP A 77 -9.55 15.74 -6.23
N GLU A 78 -10.17 15.12 -7.23
CA GLU A 78 -9.46 14.51 -8.37
C GLU A 78 -8.56 15.52 -9.09
N THR A 79 -9.01 16.77 -9.23
CA THR A 79 -8.29 17.79 -10.00
C THR A 79 -7.02 18.24 -9.30
N ALA A 80 -7.09 18.43 -7.98
CA ALA A 80 -5.95 18.78 -7.16
C ALA A 80 -4.93 17.63 -7.09
N ILE A 81 -5.40 16.39 -6.97
CA ILE A 81 -4.53 15.21 -6.98
C ILE A 81 -3.79 15.09 -8.32
N ILE A 82 -4.46 15.25 -9.46
CA ILE A 82 -3.83 15.19 -10.79
C ILE A 82 -2.76 16.29 -10.96
N ASN A 83 -3.01 17.48 -10.39
CA ASN A 83 -2.07 18.59 -10.36
C ASN A 83 -0.90 18.38 -9.37
N SER A 84 -0.83 17.23 -8.69
CA SER A 84 0.20 16.88 -7.72
C SER A 84 0.21 17.79 -6.48
N GLU A 85 -0.97 18.26 -6.07
CA GLU A 85 -1.14 19.07 -4.87
C GLU A 85 -0.84 18.23 -3.63
N LYS A 86 0.24 18.59 -2.92
CA LYS A 86 0.73 17.82 -1.77
C LYS A 86 -0.33 17.65 -0.68
N ASN A 87 -1.09 18.71 -0.39
CA ASN A 87 -2.04 18.71 0.71
C ASN A 87 -3.21 17.75 0.47
N GLU A 88 -3.75 17.71 -0.75
CA GLU A 88 -4.85 16.80 -1.10
C GLU A 88 -4.39 15.35 -1.13
N ILE A 89 -3.18 15.08 -1.63
CA ILE A 89 -2.60 13.74 -1.58
C ILE A 89 -2.46 13.27 -0.12
N VAL A 90 -1.93 14.12 0.76
CA VAL A 90 -1.78 13.78 2.18
C VAL A 90 -3.15 13.51 2.83
N LYS A 91 -4.17 14.32 2.55
CA LYS A 91 -5.53 14.08 3.06
C LYS A 91 -6.08 12.73 2.60
N LEU A 92 -5.89 12.38 1.33
CA LEU A 92 -6.34 11.09 0.80
C LEU A 92 -5.67 9.91 1.52
N PHE A 93 -4.37 10.00 1.79
CA PHE A 93 -3.67 8.96 2.56
C PHE A 93 -4.19 8.85 4.00
N ILE A 94 -4.53 9.97 4.64
CA ILE A 94 -5.12 9.97 5.99
C ILE A 94 -6.50 9.31 5.94
N GLN A 95 -7.36 9.67 4.99
CA GLN A 95 -8.69 9.06 4.84
C GLN A 95 -8.61 7.55 4.56
N LEU A 96 -7.67 7.10 3.73
CA LEU A 96 -7.44 5.68 3.50
C LEU A 96 -6.97 4.98 4.78
N TYR A 97 -6.03 5.60 5.50
CA TYR A 97 -5.54 5.08 6.78
C TYR A 97 -6.68 4.96 7.81
N GLU A 98 -7.52 5.98 7.94
CA GLU A 98 -8.68 5.98 8.85
C GLU A 98 -9.68 4.91 8.44
N TYR A 99 -10.05 4.85 7.15
CA TYR A 99 -10.98 3.85 6.63
C TYR A 99 -10.53 2.40 6.92
N PHE A 100 -9.25 2.09 6.67
CA PHE A 100 -8.73 0.74 6.88
C PHE A 100 -8.33 0.44 8.33
N ASN A 101 -8.07 1.45 9.17
CA ASN A 101 -7.82 1.23 10.61
C ASN A 101 -9.06 1.32 11.49
N GLU A 102 -10.10 2.05 11.14
CA GLU A 102 -11.37 2.00 11.87
C GLU A 102 -11.99 0.60 11.75
N ASP A 103 -11.79 -0.05 10.59
CA ASP A 103 -12.21 -1.42 10.35
C ASP A 103 -11.17 -2.47 10.82
N LYS A 104 -10.10 -2.08 11.56
CA LYS A 104 -9.12 -3.04 12.15
C LYS A 104 -9.76 -4.09 13.05
N ALA A 105 -10.94 -3.84 13.60
CA ALA A 105 -11.71 -4.86 14.32
C ALA A 105 -12.11 -6.05 13.42
N LYS A 106 -12.05 -5.91 12.09
CA LYS A 106 -12.31 -6.98 11.12
C LYS A 106 -11.04 -7.48 10.41
N TYR A 107 -10.07 -6.62 10.08
CA TYR A 107 -8.90 -7.03 9.28
C TYR A 107 -7.88 -7.93 10.01
N GLU A 108 -7.94 -8.06 11.34
CA GLU A 108 -7.17 -9.09 12.07
C GLU A 108 -7.60 -10.53 11.72
N CYS A 109 -8.73 -10.75 11.03
CA CYS A 109 -9.17 -12.10 10.63
C CYS A 109 -8.66 -12.55 9.24
N ILE A 110 -8.09 -11.64 8.42
CA ILE A 110 -7.66 -11.98 7.05
C ILE A 110 -6.21 -12.49 7.02
N GLN A 111 -5.40 -12.24 8.07
CA GLN A 111 -4.01 -12.74 8.15
C GLN A 111 -3.87 -14.18 8.68
N THR A 112 -4.96 -14.88 9.03
CA THR A 112 -4.90 -16.25 9.56
C THR A 112 -5.39 -17.30 8.56
N ASN A 113 -5.03 -17.19 7.27
CA ASN A 113 -5.27 -18.27 6.30
C ASN A 113 -4.14 -18.45 5.26
N GLU A 114 -2.90 -18.09 5.59
CA GLU A 114 -1.72 -18.52 4.81
C GLU A 114 -0.62 -18.99 5.75
N GLU A 115 -0.85 -20.13 6.41
CA GLU A 115 0.28 -20.95 6.86
C GLU A 115 0.89 -21.69 5.66
N GLU A 116 2.23 -21.70 5.67
CA GLU A 116 3.15 -22.62 4.98
C GLU A 116 3.64 -22.28 3.56
N ASN A 117 4.79 -21.60 3.45
CA ASN A 117 6.02 -22.30 3.03
C ASN A 117 7.35 -21.55 3.35
N LYS A 118 8.15 -22.22 4.21
CA LYS A 118 9.62 -22.27 4.28
C LYS A 118 10.39 -21.12 4.95
N LYS A 119 10.39 -21.22 6.29
CA LYS A 119 11.55 -21.26 7.20
C LYS A 119 12.94 -21.21 6.50
N TYR A 120 13.54 -20.03 6.42
CA TYR A 120 14.95 -19.87 6.06
C TYR A 120 15.83 -20.14 7.29
N ILE A 121 16.37 -21.35 7.41
CA ILE A 121 17.43 -21.66 8.37
C ILE A 121 18.76 -21.48 7.62
N PRO A 122 19.58 -20.46 7.93
CA PRO A 122 20.88 -20.30 7.31
C PRO A 122 21.79 -21.50 7.63
N SER A 123 22.47 -21.99 6.60
CA SER A 123 23.25 -23.24 6.55
C SER A 123 24.47 -23.32 7.46
N PHE A 124 24.74 -22.28 8.27
CA PHE A 124 25.88 -22.25 9.19
C PHE A 124 25.56 -22.77 10.61
N ALA A 125 24.27 -22.98 10.96
CA ALA A 125 23.86 -23.46 12.28
C ALA A 125 23.83 -25.00 12.40
N ARG A 126 24.88 -25.70 11.95
CA ARG A 126 25.05 -27.12 12.27
C ARG A 126 25.73 -27.23 13.64
N SER A 127 24.96 -27.58 14.68
CA SER A 127 25.50 -27.93 15.98
C SER A 127 26.54 -29.04 15.85
N THR A 128 27.78 -28.74 16.24
CA THR A 128 28.85 -29.73 16.36
C THR A 128 28.58 -30.54 17.63
N ILE A 129 27.97 -31.72 17.50
CA ILE A 129 27.93 -32.68 18.61
C ILE A 129 29.28 -33.40 18.63
N THR A 130 30.14 -32.99 19.57
CA THR A 130 31.29 -33.77 20.02
C THR A 130 30.78 -34.88 20.94
N GLN A 131 31.06 -36.13 20.61
CA GLN A 131 30.83 -37.27 21.51
C GLN A 131 32.16 -37.63 22.16
N LYS A 132 32.30 -37.29 23.44
CA LYS A 132 33.35 -37.81 24.32
C LYS A 132 32.76 -39.00 25.06
N ILE A 133 33.16 -40.21 24.68
CA ILE A 133 32.86 -41.43 25.43
C ILE A 133 34.20 -41.94 25.99
N ARG A 134 34.27 -42.04 27.32
CA ARG A 134 35.26 -42.83 28.06
C ARG A 134 34.49 -43.74 29.02
#